data_AF-A0A929M2T0-F1
#
_entry.id   AF-A0A929M2T0-F1
#
_cell.length_a   1.000
_cell.length_b   1.000
_cell.length_c   1.000
_cell.angle_alpha   90.00
_cell.angle_beta   90.00
_cell.angle_gamma   90.00
#
_symmetry.space_group_name_H-M   'P 1'
#
loop_
_entity.id
_entity.type
_entity.pdbx_description
1 polymer ?
#
loop_
_entity_poly.entity_id
_entity_poly.type
_entity_poly.pdbx_seq_one_letter_code
_entity_poly.pdbx_strand_id
1 'polypeptide(L)'
;MLIVAFFLFAVGLITIIRPFPVGWDDLGVYMNYPNILAANSGLTSFPEMYSWQIFTGIGFLFGEPAFAFFLNFCGYFLSFLTLNLIFSDIFKTKEKLFLPIPLLLSTLFLSLPMSIFHSIKDIKIEQGLFFITTFIVFFTYKYLEKIYKKEKISKIYIFIIGLFVGFCFSIKFTSLFLIIGI
;
A
#
# COMPACT_ATOMS: atom_id res chain seq x y z
N MET A 1 -2.36 3.52 -22.07
CA MET A 1 -2.60 3.05 -20.70
C MET A 1 -1.34 3.04 -19.85
N LEU A 2 -0.29 2.28 -20.21
CA LEU A 2 0.98 2.30 -19.46
C LEU A 2 1.57 3.72 -19.34
N ILE A 3 1.52 4.49 -20.43
CA ILE A 3 1.98 5.89 -20.46
C ILE A 3 1.20 6.76 -19.46
N VAL A 4 -0.11 6.53 -19.31
CA VAL A 4 -0.95 7.30 -18.38
C VAL A 4 -0.63 6.94 -16.94
N ALA A 5 -0.47 5.65 -16.63
CA ALA A 5 -0.01 5.21 -15.32
C ALA A 5 1.36 5.79 -14.98
N PHE A 6 2.31 5.72 -15.92
CA PHE A 6 3.64 6.31 -15.78
C PHE A 6 3.56 7.81 -15.53
N PHE A 7 2.72 8.53 -16.29
CA PHE A 7 2.50 9.97 -16.09
C PHE A 7 1.96 10.27 -14.69
N LEU A 8 0.99 9.51 -14.19
CA LEU A 8 0.48 9.67 -12.82
C LEU A 8 1.56 9.44 -11.77
N PHE A 9 2.39 8.40 -11.94
CA PHE A 9 3.51 8.15 -11.02
C PHE A 9 4.56 9.26 -11.09
N ALA A 10 4.93 9.72 -12.28
CA ALA A 10 5.92 10.79 -12.45
C ALA A 10 5.44 12.10 -11.82
N VAL A 11 4.20 12.50 -12.10
CA VAL A 11 3.59 13.70 -11.48
C VAL A 11 3.49 13.53 -9.96
N GLY A 12 3.08 12.35 -9.48
CA GLY A 12 3.03 12.04 -8.06
C GLY A 12 4.39 12.17 -7.39
N LEU A 13 5.44 11.57 -7.96
CA LEU A 13 6.82 11.64 -7.47
C LEU A 13 7.34 13.08 -7.43
N ILE A 14 7.11 13.87 -8.48
CA ILE A 14 7.52 15.27 -8.50
C ILE A 14 6.79 16.06 -7.40
N THR A 15 5.50 15.77 -7.19
CA THR A 15 4.67 16.51 -6.22
C THR A 15 5.04 16.20 -4.76
N ILE A 16 5.45 14.97 -4.46
CA ILE A 16 5.89 14.60 -3.11
C ILE A 16 7.30 15.07 -2.79
N ILE A 17 8.11 15.48 -3.78
CA ILE A 17 9.41 16.09 -3.51
C ILE A 17 9.17 17.52 -3.01
N ARG A 18 9.05 17.63 -1.69
CA ARG A 18 8.80 18.88 -0.98
C ARG A 18 9.52 18.90 0.37
N PRO A 19 9.88 20.08 0.90
CA PRO A 19 10.65 20.17 2.14
C PRO A 19 9.83 19.87 3.40
N PHE A 20 8.50 19.96 3.35
CA PHE A 20 7.64 19.71 4.51
C PHE A 20 6.30 19.09 4.07
N PRO A 21 5.63 18.29 4.94
CA PRO A 21 4.28 17.79 4.70
C PRO A 21 3.27 18.95 4.68
N VAL A 22 2.19 18.84 3.93
CA VAL A 22 1.25 19.97 3.67
C VAL A 22 -0.19 19.62 4.02
N GLY A 23 -0.51 18.34 4.06
CA GLY A 23 -1.81 17.87 4.48
C GLY A 23 -2.00 18.02 6.00
N TRP A 24 -3.21 17.71 6.46
CA TRP A 24 -3.53 17.80 7.87
C TRP A 24 -2.96 16.60 8.62
N ASP A 25 -3.13 15.39 8.05
CA ASP A 25 -2.74 14.16 8.73
C ASP A 25 -1.24 13.87 8.57
N ASP A 26 -0.61 14.24 7.45
CA ASP A 26 0.84 14.10 7.31
C ASP A 26 1.60 15.02 8.28
N LEU A 27 1.17 16.27 8.45
CA LEU A 27 1.73 17.21 9.42
C LEU A 27 1.49 16.78 10.87
N GLY A 28 0.30 16.27 11.19
CA GLY A 28 -0.04 15.90 12.57
C GLY A 28 0.58 14.58 13.01
N VAL A 29 0.51 13.57 12.13
CA VAL A 29 0.73 12.16 12.51
C VAL A 29 1.66 11.45 11.53
N TYR A 30 1.27 11.32 10.26
CA TYR A 30 1.86 10.31 9.38
C TYR A 30 3.29 10.60 8.93
N MET A 31 3.75 11.86 8.95
CA MET A 31 5.15 12.23 8.71
C MET A 31 5.83 12.80 9.95
N ASN A 32 5.04 13.32 10.89
CA ASN A 32 5.55 13.79 12.17
C ASN A 32 6.06 12.65 13.06
N TYR A 33 5.29 11.56 13.22
CA TYR A 33 5.72 10.43 14.05
C TYR A 33 6.98 9.75 13.49
N PRO A 34 7.08 9.46 12.17
CA PRO A 34 8.33 9.00 11.57
C PRO A 34 9.53 9.93 11.83
N ASN A 35 9.35 11.25 11.74
CA ASN A 35 10.40 12.23 11.97
C ASN A 35 10.87 12.21 13.44
N ILE A 36 9.93 12.14 14.39
CA ILE A 36 10.21 12.01 15.82
C ILE A 36 10.94 10.70 16.13
N LEU A 37 10.52 9.58 15.51
CA LEU A 37 11.19 8.28 15.66
C LEU A 37 12.64 8.33 15.18
N ALA A 38 12.87 8.93 14.01
CA ALA A 38 14.21 9.09 13.46
C ALA A 38 15.10 9.98 14.35
N ALA A 39 14.54 11.04 14.93
CA ALA A 39 15.27 11.96 15.80
C ALA A 39 15.60 11.38 17.18
N ASN A 40 14.72 10.56 17.76
CA ASN A 40 14.84 10.10 19.15
C ASN A 40 15.64 8.79 19.33
N SER A 41 16.16 8.18 18.25
CA SER A 41 16.95 6.93 18.28
C SER A 41 16.28 5.74 19.01
N GLY A 42 14.98 5.80 19.26
CA GLY A 42 14.23 4.83 20.06
C GLY A 42 12.72 4.90 19.80
N LEU A 43 12.02 3.84 20.19
CA LEU A 43 10.57 3.74 20.05
C LEU A 43 9.88 4.59 21.13
N THR A 44 9.32 5.72 20.73
CA THR A 44 8.45 6.53 21.59
C THR A 44 7.05 5.91 21.68
N SER A 45 6.42 6.01 22.85
CA SER A 45 5.05 5.55 23.05
C SER A 45 4.07 6.53 22.39
N PHE A 46 3.72 6.28 21.13
CA PHE A 46 2.61 6.97 20.49
C PHE A 46 1.28 6.32 20.88
N PRO A 47 0.18 7.11 20.94
CA PRO A 47 -1.14 6.60 21.27
C PRO A 47 -1.75 5.69 20.18
N GLU A 48 -1.24 5.79 18.94
CA GLU A 48 -1.74 5.04 17.79
C GLU A 48 -0.83 3.87 17.41
N MET A 49 -1.31 3.02 16.51
CA MET A 49 -0.49 1.99 15.87
C MET A 49 0.40 2.63 14.80
N TYR A 50 1.69 2.34 14.80
CA TYR A 50 2.68 3.11 14.03
C TYR A 50 3.65 2.25 13.19
N SER A 51 3.29 1.01 12.84
CA SER A 51 4.24 0.12 12.14
C SER A 51 4.59 0.58 10.73
N TRP A 52 3.66 1.21 10.01
CA TRP A 52 3.97 1.83 8.73
C TRP A 52 4.81 3.11 8.89
N GLN A 53 4.65 3.81 10.01
CA GLN A 53 5.41 4.98 10.39
C GLN A 53 6.86 4.62 10.75
N ILE A 54 7.12 3.42 11.29
CA ILE A 54 8.49 2.89 11.43
C ILE A 54 9.13 2.72 10.05
N PHE A 55 8.40 2.13 9.09
CA PHE A 55 8.90 1.93 7.73
C PHE A 55 9.25 3.26 7.05
N THR A 56 8.35 4.24 7.11
CA THR A 56 8.60 5.59 6.55
C THR A 56 9.65 6.36 7.33
N GLY A 57 9.81 6.11 8.64
CA GLY A 57 10.84 6.70 9.51
C GLY A 57 12.26 6.38 9.08
N ILE A 58 12.49 5.23 8.44
CA ILE A 58 13.77 4.90 7.80
C ILE A 58 14.17 5.98 6.78
N GLY A 59 13.19 6.56 6.08
CA GLY A 59 13.43 7.64 5.12
C GLY A 59 14.02 8.90 5.76
N PHE A 60 13.56 9.27 6.95
CA PHE A 60 14.08 10.43 7.67
C PHE A 60 15.53 10.25 8.15
N LEU A 61 16.02 9.00 8.29
CA LEU A 61 17.42 8.73 8.65
C LEU A 61 18.41 9.16 7.56
N PHE A 62 17.95 9.36 6.32
CA PHE A 62 18.76 9.89 5.22
C PHE A 62 18.93 11.42 5.28
N GLY A 63 18.33 12.09 6.27
CA GLY A 63 18.47 13.53 6.48
C GLY A 63 17.60 14.41 5.57
N GLU A 64 16.78 13.83 4.70
CA GLU A 64 15.88 14.57 3.81
C GLU A 64 14.44 13.99 3.87
N PRO A 65 13.41 14.83 4.15
CA PRO A 65 12.02 14.38 4.23
C PRO A 65 11.49 13.71 2.96
N ALA A 66 12.02 14.08 1.80
CA ALA A 66 11.63 13.52 0.51
C ALA A 66 11.80 12.00 0.46
N PHE A 67 12.78 11.42 1.15
CA PHE A 67 12.96 9.96 1.22
C PHE A 67 11.82 9.29 2.00
N ALA A 68 11.38 9.88 3.11
CA ALA A 68 10.23 9.35 3.87
C ALA A 68 8.94 9.44 3.06
N PHE A 69 8.75 10.55 2.33
CA PHE A 69 7.59 10.73 1.45
C PHE A 69 7.61 9.71 0.30
N PHE A 70 8.78 9.45 -0.28
CA PHE A 70 8.97 8.42 -1.29
C PHE A 70 8.62 7.02 -0.75
N LEU A 71 9.10 6.66 0.44
CA LEU A 71 8.76 5.36 1.05
C LEU A 71 7.25 5.21 1.27
N ASN A 72 6.55 6.26 1.71
CA ASN A 72 5.10 6.21 1.82
C ASN A 72 4.42 6.08 0.45
N PHE A 73 4.91 6.82 -0.55
CA PHE A 73 4.42 6.77 -1.92
C PHE A 73 4.61 5.40 -2.58
N CYS A 74 5.58 4.58 -2.14
CA CYS A 74 5.67 3.18 -2.56
C CYS A 74 4.37 2.41 -2.31
N GLY A 75 3.57 2.77 -1.29
CA GLY A 75 2.23 2.19 -1.08
C GLY A 75 1.27 2.40 -2.25
N TYR A 76 1.35 3.56 -2.93
CA TYR A 76 0.57 3.87 -4.13
C TYR A 76 1.00 3.02 -5.33
N PHE A 77 2.31 2.88 -5.52
CA PHE A 77 2.84 2.01 -6.56
C PHE A 77 2.52 0.53 -6.33
N LEU A 78 2.72 0.03 -5.11
CA LEU A 78 2.45 -1.35 -4.74
C LEU A 78 0.94 -1.69 -4.85
N SER A 79 0.07 -0.74 -4.51
CA SER A 79 -1.37 -0.89 -4.71
C SER A 79 -1.74 -1.10 -6.17
N PHE A 80 -1.11 -0.35 -7.08
CA PHE A 80 -1.31 -0.54 -8.50
C PHE A 80 -0.85 -1.91 -8.99
N LEU A 81 0.32 -2.38 -8.53
CA LEU A 81 0.80 -3.71 -8.88
C LEU A 81 -0.17 -4.79 -8.40
N THR A 82 -0.62 -4.71 -7.16
CA THR A 82 -1.57 -5.68 -6.61
C THR A 82 -2.91 -5.66 -7.33
N LEU A 83 -3.46 -4.48 -7.63
CA LEU A 83 -4.69 -4.37 -8.43
C LEU A 83 -4.50 -4.93 -9.84
N ASN A 84 -3.36 -4.65 -10.48
CA ASN A 84 -3.05 -5.17 -11.80
C ASN A 84 -3.00 -6.71 -11.79
N LEU A 85 -2.38 -7.30 -10.76
CA LEU A 85 -2.35 -8.75 -10.57
C LEU A 85 -3.74 -9.35 -10.36
N ILE A 86 -4.56 -8.73 -9.49
CA ILE A 86 -5.94 -9.16 -9.21
C ILE A 86 -6.78 -9.12 -10.48
N PHE A 87 -6.80 -7.99 -11.19
CA PHE A 87 -7.58 -7.87 -12.42
C PHE A 87 -7.06 -8.80 -13.51
N SER A 88 -5.74 -9.01 -13.60
CA SER A 88 -5.18 -9.97 -14.56
C SER A 88 -5.65 -11.39 -14.27
N ASP A 89 -5.86 -11.75 -13.00
CA ASP A 89 -6.40 -13.04 -12.60
C ASP A 89 -7.91 -13.17 -12.88
N ILE A 90 -8.70 -12.14 -12.58
CA ILE A 90 -10.15 -12.11 -12.81
C ILE A 90 -10.47 -12.14 -14.31
N PHE A 91 -9.76 -11.35 -15.11
CA PHE A 91 -9.98 -11.23 -16.56
C PHE A 91 -9.09 -12.17 -17.38
N LYS A 92 -8.67 -13.31 -16.81
CA LYS A 92 -7.97 -14.39 -17.54
C LYS A 92 -8.80 -14.87 -18.71
N THR A 93 -8.53 -14.32 -19.88
CA THR A 93 -9.18 -14.67 -21.15
C THR A 93 -8.17 -15.37 -22.05
N LYS A 94 -8.61 -16.42 -22.76
CA LYS A 94 -7.77 -17.11 -23.76
C LYS A 94 -7.59 -16.27 -25.03
N GLU A 95 -8.46 -15.28 -25.23
CA GLU A 95 -8.45 -14.39 -26.38
C GLU A 95 -7.63 -13.14 -26.08
N LYS A 96 -6.90 -12.64 -27.10
CA LYS A 96 -6.20 -11.36 -26.99
C LYS A 96 -7.23 -10.24 -26.95
N LEU A 97 -7.55 -9.76 -25.76
CA LEU A 97 -8.30 -8.52 -25.60
C LEU A 97 -7.56 -7.37 -26.30
N PHE A 98 -8.28 -6.58 -27.08
CA PHE A 98 -7.75 -5.39 -27.76
C PHE A 98 -7.21 -4.34 -26.78
N LEU A 99 -7.74 -4.31 -25.56
CA LEU A 99 -7.34 -3.38 -24.51
C LEU A 99 -6.76 -4.13 -23.30
N PRO A 100 -5.64 -3.68 -22.70
CA PRO A 100 -5.14 -4.26 -21.45
C PRO A 100 -6.04 -3.84 -20.28
N ILE A 101 -7.18 -4.52 -20.11
CA ILE A 101 -8.20 -4.23 -19.09
C ILE A 101 -7.61 -4.14 -17.67
N PRO A 102 -6.74 -5.07 -17.22
CA PRO A 102 -6.14 -4.98 -15.87
C PRO A 102 -5.36 -3.69 -15.66
N LEU A 103 -4.62 -3.26 -16.68
CA LEU A 103 -3.84 -2.03 -16.66
C LEU A 103 -4.75 -0.80 -16.66
N LEU A 104 -5.81 -0.81 -17.46
CA LEU A 104 -6.79 0.27 -17.46
C LEU A 104 -7.43 0.44 -16.08
N LEU A 105 -7.99 -0.63 -15.51
CA LEU A 105 -8.74 -0.55 -14.25
C LEU A 105 -7.85 -0.17 -13.07
N SER A 106 -6.63 -0.71 -13.00
CA SER A 106 -5.65 -0.31 -11.98
C SER A 106 -5.25 1.16 -12.11
N THR A 107 -5.06 1.66 -13.34
CA THR A 107 -4.75 3.08 -13.60
C THR A 107 -5.93 3.98 -13.23
N LEU A 108 -7.16 3.58 -13.58
CA LEU A 108 -8.38 4.34 -13.26
C LEU A 108 -8.57 4.47 -11.75
N PHE A 109 -8.39 3.38 -11.00
CA PHE A 109 -8.47 3.41 -9.54
C PHE A 109 -7.47 4.39 -8.94
N LEU A 110 -6.21 4.34 -9.38
CA LEU A 110 -5.18 5.28 -8.93
C LEU A 110 -5.49 6.73 -9.28
N SER A 111 -6.16 6.98 -10.41
CA SER A 111 -6.54 8.33 -10.85
C SER A 111 -7.72 8.92 -10.07
N LEU A 112 -8.40 8.13 -9.23
CA LEU A 112 -9.50 8.63 -8.42
C LEU A 112 -9.01 9.76 -7.51
N PRO A 113 -9.79 10.86 -7.37
CA PRO A 113 -9.39 12.00 -6.52
C PRO A 113 -9.00 11.59 -5.11
N MET A 114 -9.69 10.58 -4.57
CA MET A 114 -9.42 10.00 -3.27
C MET A 114 -8.01 9.38 -3.19
N SER A 115 -7.67 8.49 -4.13
CA SER A 115 -6.37 7.81 -4.13
C SER A 115 -5.23 8.81 -4.29
N ILE A 116 -5.38 9.81 -5.17
CA ILE A 116 -4.43 10.93 -5.32
C ILE A 116 -4.30 11.74 -4.03
N PHE A 117 -5.44 12.06 -3.39
CA PHE A 117 -5.44 12.84 -2.16
C PHE A 117 -4.67 12.12 -1.04
N HIS A 118 -4.95 10.84 -0.83
CA HIS A 118 -4.27 10.03 0.17
C HIS A 118 -2.79 9.78 -0.14
N SER A 119 -2.41 9.56 -1.40
CA SER A 119 -1.02 9.21 -1.72
C SER A 119 -0.09 10.41 -1.91
N ILE A 120 -0.59 11.51 -2.47
CA ILE A 120 0.25 12.62 -2.94
C ILE A 120 0.02 13.90 -2.14
N LYS A 121 -1.24 14.25 -1.81
CA LYS A 121 -1.53 15.53 -1.15
C LYS A 121 -1.32 15.47 0.35
N ASP A 122 -1.95 14.49 1.00
CA ASP A 122 -2.00 14.34 2.47
C ASP A 122 -1.13 13.17 2.96
N ILE A 123 -0.37 12.52 2.05
CA ILE A 123 0.65 11.48 2.28
C ILE A 123 0.26 10.52 3.42
N LYS A 124 -0.96 10.01 3.34
CA LYS A 124 -1.52 9.13 4.36
C LYS A 124 -1.08 7.69 4.18
N ILE A 125 -1.30 6.89 5.23
CA ILE A 125 -0.92 5.47 5.26
C ILE A 125 -1.94 4.56 4.56
N GLU A 126 -3.13 5.06 4.25
CA GLU A 126 -4.26 4.30 3.70
C GLU A 126 -3.89 3.58 2.42
N GLN A 127 -3.03 4.15 1.59
CA GLN A 127 -2.64 3.51 0.34
C GLN A 127 -1.68 2.32 0.58
N GLY A 128 -0.78 2.42 1.55
CA GLY A 128 0.03 1.27 1.99
C GLY A 128 -0.83 0.18 2.63
N LEU A 129 -1.80 0.59 3.47
CA LEU A 129 -2.76 -0.33 4.08
C LEU A 129 -3.64 -1.01 3.02
N PHE A 130 -4.09 -0.28 2.00
CA PHE A 130 -4.85 -0.81 0.88
C PHE A 130 -4.07 -1.86 0.10
N PHE A 131 -2.79 -1.62 -0.17
CA PHE A 131 -1.90 -2.61 -0.79
C PHE A 131 -1.87 -3.91 0.02
N ILE A 132 -1.62 -3.83 1.33
CA ILE A 132 -1.48 -5.01 2.19
C ILE A 132 -2.81 -5.76 2.28
N THR A 133 -3.91 -5.06 2.50
CA THR A 133 -5.25 -5.67 2.64
C THR A 133 -5.70 -6.37 1.35
N THR A 134 -5.52 -5.72 0.19
CA THR A 134 -5.85 -6.34 -1.11
C THR A 134 -4.95 -7.53 -1.43
N PHE A 135 -3.67 -7.47 -1.06
CA PHE A 135 -2.76 -8.60 -1.19
C PHE A 135 -3.20 -9.79 -0.33
N ILE A 136 -3.56 -9.55 0.93
CA ILE A 136 -4.09 -10.60 1.83
C ILE A 136 -5.33 -11.25 1.21
N VAL A 137 -6.33 -10.46 0.81
CA VAL A 137 -7.57 -10.99 0.22
C VAL A 137 -7.30 -11.84 -1.01
N PHE A 138 -6.44 -11.34 -1.91
CA PHE A 138 -6.08 -12.07 -3.12
C PHE A 138 -5.33 -13.37 -2.82
N PHE A 139 -4.38 -13.34 -1.88
CA PHE A 139 -3.59 -14.51 -1.54
C PHE A 139 -4.42 -15.56 -0.78
N THR A 140 -5.35 -15.14 0.07
CA THR A 140 -6.38 -15.99 0.69
C THR A 140 -7.28 -16.61 -0.37
N TYR A 141 -7.76 -15.84 -1.34
CA TYR A 141 -8.55 -16.37 -2.46
C TYR A 141 -7.77 -17.45 -3.22
N LYS A 142 -6.49 -17.22 -3.54
CA LYS A 142 -5.63 -18.20 -4.21
C LYS A 142 -5.40 -19.45 -3.37
N TYR A 143 -5.26 -19.29 -2.05
CA TYR A 143 -5.15 -20.41 -1.13
C TYR A 143 -6.42 -21.27 -1.15
N LEU A 144 -7.61 -20.65 -1.08
CA LEU A 144 -8.90 -21.34 -1.14
C LEU A 144 -9.12 -22.02 -2.51
N GLU A 145 -8.74 -21.36 -3.61
CA GLU A 145 -8.81 -21.94 -4.96
C GLU A 145 -8.01 -23.26 -5.05
N LYS A 146 -6.81 -23.29 -4.45
CA LYS A 146 -5.99 -24.51 -4.39
C LYS A 146 -6.59 -25.61 -3.54
N ILE A 147 -7.24 -25.26 -2.42
CA ILE A 147 -7.97 -26.24 -1.59
C ILE A 147 -9.09 -26.87 -2.42
N TYR A 148 -9.87 -26.03 -3.10
CA TYR A 148 -10.98 -26.46 -3.91
C TYR A 148 -10.52 -27.41 -5.05
N LYS A 149 -9.40 -27.10 -5.69
CA LYS A 149 -8.77 -27.96 -6.72
C LYS A 149 -8.04 -29.19 -6.16
N LYS A 150 -8.03 -29.39 -4.84
CA LYS A 150 -7.30 -30.48 -4.15
C LYS A 150 -5.80 -30.53 -4.49
N GLU A 151 -5.20 -29.37 -4.74
CA GLU A 151 -3.76 -29.27 -4.98
C GLU A 151 -2.99 -29.42 -3.65
N LYS A 152 -1.74 -29.88 -3.72
CA LYS A 152 -0.86 -29.89 -2.54
C LYS A 152 -0.49 -28.46 -2.16
N ILE A 153 -0.88 -28.02 -0.96
CA ILE A 153 -0.61 -26.66 -0.48
C ILE A 153 0.51 -26.69 0.55
N SER A 154 1.48 -25.81 0.38
CA SER A 154 2.53 -25.61 1.38
C SER A 154 1.99 -24.78 2.54
N LYS A 155 2.37 -25.14 3.78
CA LYS A 155 2.06 -24.40 5.00
C LYS A 155 2.55 -22.94 4.95
N ILE A 156 3.50 -22.63 4.06
CA ILE A 156 4.00 -21.27 3.85
C ILE A 156 2.90 -20.29 3.45
N TYR A 157 1.84 -20.75 2.76
CA TYR A 157 0.72 -19.88 2.38
C TYR A 157 0.03 -19.27 3.61
N ILE A 158 -0.32 -20.12 4.57
CA ILE A 158 -0.99 -19.70 5.81
C ILE A 158 -0.07 -18.82 6.64
N PHE A 159 1.23 -19.18 6.72
CA PHE A 159 2.22 -18.36 7.43
C PHE A 159 2.33 -16.94 6.85
N ILE A 160 2.43 -16.82 5.52
CA ILE A 160 2.49 -15.53 4.83
C ILE A 160 1.21 -14.73 5.09
N ILE A 161 0.03 -15.34 4.95
CA ILE A 161 -1.25 -14.67 5.21
C ILE A 161 -1.31 -14.17 6.65
N GLY A 162 -0.99 -15.02 7.63
CA GLY A 162 -0.97 -14.64 9.05
C GLY A 162 0.00 -13.51 9.37
N LEU A 163 1.20 -13.54 8.77
CA LEU A 163 2.19 -12.47 8.94
C LEU A 163 1.68 -11.14 8.40
N PHE A 164 1.12 -11.13 7.18
CA PHE A 164 0.58 -9.89 6.60
C PHE A 164 -0.67 -9.40 7.35
N VAL A 165 -1.52 -10.30 7.84
CA VAL A 165 -2.67 -9.94 8.68
C VAL A 165 -2.23 -9.28 9.98
N GLY A 166 -1.26 -9.86 10.69
CA GLY A 166 -0.69 -9.27 11.90
C GLY A 166 -0.02 -7.91 11.63
N PHE A 167 0.72 -7.81 10.51
CA PHE A 167 1.30 -6.53 10.09
C PHE A 167 0.24 -5.48 9.78
N CYS A 168 -0.83 -5.85 9.07
CA CYS A 168 -1.98 -4.98 8.78
C CYS A 168 -2.63 -4.44 10.07
N PHE A 169 -2.82 -5.31 11.07
CA PHE A 169 -3.29 -4.93 12.40
C PHE A 169 -2.37 -3.91 13.06
N SER A 170 -1.06 -4.11 12.97
CA SER A 170 -0.07 -3.21 13.55
C SER A 170 0.05 -1.83 12.85
N ILE A 171 -0.60 -1.64 11.69
CA ILE A 171 -0.67 -0.36 10.98
C ILE A 171 -1.90 0.44 11.42
N LYS A 172 -3.08 -0.19 11.48
CA LYS A 172 -4.32 0.48 11.86
C LYS A 172 -5.33 -0.51 12.43
N PHE A 173 -5.92 -0.16 13.57
CA PHE A 173 -6.89 -1.02 14.27
C PHE A 173 -8.10 -1.38 13.40
N THR A 174 -8.52 -0.49 12.49
CA THR A 174 -9.64 -0.74 11.56
C THR A 174 -9.42 -1.93 10.63
N SER A 175 -8.18 -2.42 10.48
CA SER A 175 -7.92 -3.66 9.76
C SER A 175 -8.52 -4.90 10.43
N LEU A 176 -8.99 -4.81 11.69
CA LEU A 176 -9.75 -5.87 12.35
C LEU A 176 -10.95 -6.33 11.52
N PHE A 177 -11.60 -5.42 10.78
CA PHE A 177 -12.70 -5.78 9.88
C PHE A 177 -12.28 -6.77 8.78
N LEU A 178 -11.04 -6.67 8.30
CA LEU A 178 -10.47 -7.63 7.35
C LEU A 178 -10.27 -9.00 8.01
N ILE A 179 -9.78 -9.02 9.25
CA ILE A 179 -9.52 -10.25 10.01
C ILE A 179 -10.83 -11.02 10.24
N ILE A 180 -11.91 -10.31 10.57
CA ILE A 180 -13.24 -10.91 10.78
C ILE A 180 -13.86 -11.36 9.45
N GLY A 181 -13.54 -10.69 8.34
CA GLY A 181 -14.11 -10.99 7.03
C GLY A 181 -13.45 -12.14 6.26
N ILE A 182 -12.28 -12.62 6.69
CA ILE A 182 -11.55 -13.77 6.12
C ILE A 182 -11.90 -15.04 6.89
#